data_AF-A0A2D5IT46-F1
#
_entry.id   AF-A0A2D5IT46-F1
#
_cell.length_a   1.000
_cell.length_b   1.000
_cell.length_c   1.000
_cell.angle_alpha   90.00
_cell.angle_beta   90.00
_cell.angle_gamma   90.00
#
_symmetry.space_group_name_H-M   'P 1'
#
loop_
_entity.id
_entity.type
_entity.pdbx_description
1 polymer ?
#
loop_
_entity_poly.entity_id
_entity_poly.type
_entity_poly.pdbx_seq_one_letter_code
_entity_poly.pdbx_strand_id
1 'polypeptide(L)'
;MAFGTEPDRSPLDWMAIELDPHANDAADAITRADEDLEVDLGRLHLLKSGFKTLRVGSEDPGDRRLAARFYAATIAAGVVRHRRWITNQRPARALAAIQDLRNDESMPASLRALASSAVQETETHVIYEPARE
;
A
#
# COMPACT_ATOMS: atom_id res chain seq x y z
N MET A 1 -31.02 -2.39 -12.38
CA MET A 1 -29.73 -1.68 -12.42
C MET A 1 -28.65 -2.72 -12.57
N ALA A 2 -27.96 -2.76 -13.71
CA ALA A 2 -26.86 -3.68 -13.95
C ALA A 2 -25.63 -3.11 -13.23
N PHE A 3 -25.06 -3.87 -12.29
CA PHE A 3 -23.70 -3.64 -11.83
C PHE A 3 -22.80 -3.89 -13.04
N GLY A 4 -22.16 -2.83 -13.54
CA GLY A 4 -21.14 -2.94 -14.57
C GLY A 4 -19.95 -3.69 -13.97
N THR A 5 -19.96 -5.02 -14.04
CA THR A 5 -18.78 -5.83 -13.85
C THR A 5 -17.87 -5.55 -15.04
N GLU A 6 -16.92 -4.63 -14.89
CA GLU A 6 -15.76 -4.54 -15.78
C GLU A 6 -14.94 -5.84 -15.56
N PRO A 7 -14.98 -6.81 -16.49
CA PRO A 7 -14.43 -8.15 -16.28
C PRO A 7 -12.90 -8.18 -16.24
N ASP A 8 -12.23 -7.08 -16.57
CA ASP A 8 -10.77 -6.98 -16.66
C ASP A 8 -10.10 -6.38 -15.40
N ARG A 9 -10.88 -5.98 -14.39
CA ARG A 9 -10.33 -5.31 -13.21
C ARG A 9 -9.83 -6.32 -12.17
N SER A 10 -8.58 -6.16 -11.72
CA SER A 10 -7.92 -7.05 -10.75
C SER A 10 -8.67 -7.08 -9.41
N PRO A 11 -8.68 -8.21 -8.66
CA PRO A 11 -9.25 -8.26 -7.30
C PRO A 11 -8.67 -7.20 -6.36
N LEU A 12 -7.42 -6.79 -6.59
CA LEU A 12 -6.74 -5.74 -5.84
C LEU A 12 -7.36 -4.36 -6.08
N ASP A 13 -7.69 -4.05 -7.33
CA ASP A 13 -8.30 -2.79 -7.73
C ASP A 13 -9.74 -2.72 -7.23
N TRP A 14 -10.48 -3.82 -7.33
CA TRP A 14 -11.82 -3.93 -6.73
C TRP A 14 -11.82 -3.63 -5.24
N MET A 15 -10.93 -4.30 -4.49
CA MET A 15 -10.79 -4.07 -3.06
C MET A 15 -10.36 -2.64 -2.74
N ALA A 16 -9.47 -2.06 -3.53
CA ALA A 16 -9.01 -0.69 -3.30
C ALA A 16 -10.12 0.35 -3.54
N ILE A 17 -10.92 0.18 -4.60
CA ILE A 17 -12.05 1.06 -4.92
C ILE A 17 -13.18 0.91 -3.89
N GLU A 18 -13.40 -0.29 -3.37
CA GLU A 18 -14.38 -0.51 -2.30
C GLU A 18 -13.99 0.25 -1.01
N LEU A 19 -12.70 0.27 -0.68
CA LEU A 19 -12.16 0.97 0.48
C LEU A 19 -11.96 2.48 0.24
N ASP A 20 -11.78 2.89 -1.00
CA ASP A 20 -11.62 4.27 -1.44
C ASP A 20 -12.41 4.52 -2.75
N PRO A 21 -13.69 4.91 -2.65
CA PRO A 21 -14.56 5.07 -3.82
C PRO A 21 -14.11 6.16 -4.81
N HIS A 22 -13.16 7.00 -4.43
CA HIS A 22 -12.61 8.05 -5.28
C HIS A 22 -11.38 7.61 -6.07
N ALA A 23 -10.81 6.44 -5.76
CA ALA A 23 -9.67 5.90 -6.48
C ALA A 23 -10.10 5.24 -7.79
N ASN A 24 -9.25 5.34 -8.80
CA ASN A 24 -9.46 4.67 -10.09
C ASN A 24 -8.96 3.22 -10.08
N ASP A 25 -7.91 2.94 -9.31
CA ASP A 25 -7.28 1.63 -9.15
C ASP A 25 -6.51 1.55 -7.81
N ALA A 26 -5.88 0.40 -7.53
CA ALA A 26 -5.14 0.21 -6.29
C ALA A 26 -3.90 1.09 -6.16
N ALA A 27 -3.25 1.46 -7.26
CA ALA A 27 -2.08 2.32 -7.22
C ALA A 27 -2.47 3.76 -6.90
N ASP A 28 -3.53 4.25 -7.54
CA ASP A 28 -4.15 5.54 -7.28
C ASP A 28 -4.61 5.64 -5.83
N ALA A 29 -5.35 4.64 -5.33
CA ALA A 29 -5.79 4.57 -3.93
C ALA A 29 -4.61 4.72 -2.96
N ILE A 30 -3.48 4.05 -3.22
CA ILE A 30 -2.29 4.18 -2.37
C ILE A 30 -1.67 5.58 -2.50
N THR A 31 -1.54 6.12 -3.71
CA THR A 31 -0.78 7.37 -3.96
C THR A 31 -1.56 8.64 -3.70
N ARG A 32 -2.88 8.59 -3.69
CA ARG A 32 -3.75 9.68 -3.26
C ARG A 32 -3.53 9.93 -1.77
N ALA A 33 -3.27 11.18 -1.39
CA ALA A 33 -3.24 11.61 0.01
C ALA A 33 -4.56 12.29 0.36
N ASP A 34 -4.99 12.17 1.61
CA ASP A 34 -6.05 13.00 2.18
C ASP A 34 -5.46 14.21 2.91
N GLU A 35 -6.20 15.32 2.94
CA GLU A 35 -5.78 16.54 3.65
C GLU A 35 -5.86 16.34 5.16
N ASP A 36 -6.83 15.53 5.61
CA ASP A 36 -6.93 15.11 7.00
C ASP A 36 -6.01 13.91 7.24
N LEU A 37 -4.96 14.12 8.04
CA LEU A 37 -3.95 13.10 8.31
C LEU A 37 -4.51 11.90 9.08
N GLU A 38 -5.51 12.08 9.95
CA GLU A 38 -6.11 10.96 10.68
C GLU A 38 -6.96 10.10 9.74
N VAL A 39 -7.72 10.74 8.85
CA VAL A 39 -8.50 10.06 7.81
C VAL A 39 -7.57 9.32 6.83
N ASP A 40 -6.50 9.98 6.37
CA ASP A 40 -5.52 9.34 5.46
C ASP A 40 -4.88 8.12 6.13
N LEU A 41 -4.43 8.26 7.38
CA LEU A 41 -3.82 7.16 8.12
C LEU A 41 -4.80 5.99 8.29
N GLY A 42 -6.04 6.26 8.70
CA GLY A 42 -7.10 5.25 8.83
C GLY A 42 -7.33 4.49 7.52
N ARG A 43 -7.42 5.22 6.39
CA ARG A 43 -7.57 4.64 5.06
C ARG A 43 -6.38 3.76 4.66
N LEU A 44 -5.15 4.19 4.93
CA LEU A 44 -3.95 3.37 4.70
C LEU A 44 -3.96 2.10 5.55
N HIS A 45 -4.46 2.15 6.79
CA HIS A 45 -4.62 0.95 7.62
C HIS A 45 -5.63 -0.04 7.04
N LEU A 46 -6.73 0.44 6.47
CA LEU A 46 -7.72 -0.39 5.78
C LEU A 46 -7.14 -1.05 4.53
N LEU A 47 -6.54 -0.26 3.63
CA LEU A 47 -5.89 -0.75 2.41
C LEU A 47 -4.84 -1.81 2.73
N LYS A 48 -3.95 -1.53 3.69
CA LYS A 48 -2.92 -2.47 4.15
C LYS A 48 -3.54 -3.78 4.63
N SER A 49 -4.61 -3.72 5.41
CA SER A 49 -5.29 -4.91 5.93
C SER A 49 -5.94 -5.72 4.80
N GLY A 50 -6.59 -5.06 3.85
CA GLY A 50 -7.15 -5.69 2.66
C GLY A 50 -6.09 -6.41 1.81
N PHE A 51 -4.99 -5.73 1.47
CA PHE A 51 -3.89 -6.34 0.70
C PHE A 51 -3.24 -7.51 1.44
N LYS A 52 -3.14 -7.44 2.78
CA LYS A 52 -2.67 -8.56 3.59
C LYS A 52 -3.62 -9.77 3.48
N THR A 53 -4.92 -9.54 3.53
CA THR A 53 -5.93 -10.60 3.38
C THR A 53 -5.82 -11.27 2.02
N LEU A 54 -5.76 -10.50 0.93
CA LEU A 54 -5.59 -11.04 -0.42
C LEU A 54 -4.28 -11.82 -0.59
N ARG A 55 -3.18 -11.31 -0.02
CA ARG A 55 -1.88 -11.99 -0.03
C ARG A 55 -1.91 -13.36 0.65
N VAL A 56 -2.64 -13.49 1.76
CA VAL A 56 -2.70 -14.74 2.53
C VAL A 56 -3.76 -15.69 1.96
N GLY A 57 -4.85 -15.14 1.43
CA GLY A 57 -6.00 -15.90 0.93
C GLY A 57 -5.93 -16.34 -0.53
N SER A 58 -5.07 -15.74 -1.37
CA SER A 58 -4.99 -16.13 -2.78
C SER A 58 -4.23 -17.45 -3.00
N GLU A 59 -4.81 -18.33 -3.81
CA GLU A 59 -4.20 -19.59 -4.24
C GLU A 59 -3.14 -19.39 -5.35
N ASP A 60 -3.24 -18.31 -6.12
CA ASP A 60 -2.30 -17.99 -7.19
C ASP A 60 -1.02 -17.29 -6.65
N PRO A 61 0.19 -17.82 -6.95
CA PRO A 61 1.44 -17.20 -6.51
C PRO A 61 1.69 -15.79 -7.05
N GLY A 62 1.22 -15.48 -8.26
CA GLY A 62 1.32 -14.17 -8.89
C GLY A 62 0.49 -13.13 -8.15
N ASP A 63 -0.76 -13.45 -7.85
CA ASP A 63 -1.66 -12.60 -7.06
C ASP A 63 -1.11 -12.36 -5.65
N ARG A 64 -0.58 -13.40 -4.98
CA ARG A 64 0.08 -13.22 -3.68
C ARG A 64 1.27 -12.29 -3.76
N ARG A 65 2.06 -12.37 -4.84
CA ARG A 65 3.19 -11.46 -5.09
C ARG A 65 2.72 -10.03 -5.26
N LEU A 66 1.69 -9.85 -6.07
CA LEU A 66 1.16 -8.55 -6.42
C LEU A 66 0.56 -7.89 -5.16
N ALA A 67 -0.28 -8.60 -4.42
CA ALA A 67 -0.80 -8.17 -3.13
C ALA A 67 0.32 -7.83 -2.12
N ALA A 68 1.43 -8.58 -2.12
CA ALA A 68 2.59 -8.25 -1.28
C ALA A 68 3.28 -6.93 -1.68
N ARG A 69 3.32 -6.59 -2.98
CA ARG A 69 3.86 -5.31 -3.47
C ARG A 69 2.95 -4.15 -3.11
N PHE A 70 1.64 -4.28 -3.30
CA PHE A 70 0.66 -3.28 -2.87
C PHE A 70 0.71 -3.07 -1.35
N TYR A 71 0.80 -4.15 -0.57
CA TYR A 71 1.03 -4.06 0.88
C TYR A 71 2.28 -3.26 1.26
N ALA A 72 3.41 -3.52 0.58
CA ALA A 72 4.65 -2.76 0.80
C ALA A 72 4.49 -1.27 0.40
N ALA A 73 3.81 -1.00 -0.72
CA ALA A 73 3.54 0.36 -1.17
C ALA A 73 2.64 1.14 -0.19
N THR A 74 1.64 0.49 0.42
CA THR A 74 0.81 1.12 1.45
C THR A 74 1.63 1.46 2.70
N ILE A 75 2.57 0.59 3.11
CA ILE A 75 3.49 0.91 4.20
C ILE A 75 4.38 2.10 3.83
N ALA A 76 4.90 2.15 2.61
CA ALA A 76 5.68 3.28 2.11
C ALA A 76 4.89 4.60 2.18
N ALA A 77 3.59 4.60 1.84
CA ALA A 77 2.72 5.77 2.02
C ALA A 77 2.65 6.23 3.48
N GLY A 78 2.51 5.29 4.43
CA GLY A 78 2.52 5.59 5.87
C GLY A 78 3.82 6.25 6.33
N VAL A 79 4.96 5.78 5.81
CA VAL A 79 6.28 6.37 6.10
C VAL A 79 6.36 7.79 5.52
N VAL A 80 6.02 7.98 4.25
CA VAL A 80 6.19 9.27 3.56
C VAL A 80 5.30 10.36 4.13
N ARG A 81 4.03 10.04 4.41
CA ARG A 81 3.03 11.05 4.80
C ARG A 81 2.94 11.26 6.30
N HIS A 82 3.12 10.19 7.07
CA HIS A 82 2.86 10.19 8.51
C HIS A 82 4.11 9.96 9.35
N ARG A 83 5.26 9.69 8.70
CA ARG A 83 6.50 9.26 9.36
C ARG A 83 6.26 8.13 10.34
N ARG A 84 5.39 7.19 9.96
CA ARG A 84 4.94 6.09 10.82
C ARG A 84 5.02 4.75 10.11
N TRP A 85 5.52 3.75 10.83
CA TRP A 85 5.34 2.36 10.45
C TRP A 85 3.89 1.95 10.74
N ILE A 86 3.10 1.71 9.69
CA ILE A 86 1.72 1.24 9.84
C ILE A 86 1.63 -0.30 9.94
N THR A 87 2.75 -0.97 10.25
CA THR A 87 2.87 -2.43 10.29
C THR A 87 3.58 -2.90 11.55
N ASN A 88 3.18 -4.05 12.07
CA ASN A 88 3.84 -4.73 13.19
C ASN A 88 5.06 -5.55 12.75
N GLN A 89 5.39 -5.56 11.45
CA GLN A 89 6.66 -6.12 10.98
C GLN A 89 7.83 -5.30 11.54
N ARG A 90 8.96 -5.96 11.81
CA ARG A 90 10.19 -5.27 12.19
C ARG A 90 10.54 -4.23 11.10
N PRO A 91 10.91 -2.98 11.46
CA PRO A 91 11.23 -1.93 10.49
C PRO A 91 12.19 -2.36 9.39
N ALA A 92 13.27 -3.08 9.73
CA ALA A 92 14.23 -3.59 8.76
C ALA A 92 13.60 -4.50 7.69
N ARG A 93 12.61 -5.33 8.07
CA ARG A 93 11.90 -6.22 7.13
C ARG A 93 10.92 -5.44 6.25
N ALA A 94 10.26 -4.43 6.82
CA ALA A 94 9.39 -3.55 6.04
C ALA A 94 10.21 -2.74 5.03
N LEU A 95 11.35 -2.18 5.45
CA LEU A 95 12.26 -1.42 4.60
C LEU A 95 12.82 -2.29 3.46
N ALA A 96 13.23 -3.53 3.72
CA ALA A 96 13.67 -4.44 2.67
C ALA A 96 12.58 -4.65 1.59
N ALA A 97 11.32 -4.85 2.00
CA ALA A 97 10.21 -5.00 1.05
C ALA A 97 9.94 -3.71 0.24
N ILE A 98 10.12 -2.53 0.85
CA ILE A 98 10.02 -1.23 0.16
C ILE A 98 11.17 -1.06 -0.84
N GLN A 99 12.39 -1.47 -0.49
CA GLN A 99 13.54 -1.44 -1.39
C GLN A 99 13.36 -2.40 -2.57
N ASP A 100 12.81 -3.60 -2.35
CA ASP A 100 12.44 -4.53 -3.42
C ASP A 100 11.41 -3.91 -4.35
N LEU A 101 10.34 -3.31 -3.79
CA LEU A 101 9.30 -2.61 -4.57
C LEU A 101 9.89 -1.48 -5.43
N ARG A 102 10.78 -0.67 -4.87
CA ARG A 102 11.44 0.44 -5.59
C ARG A 102 12.07 -0.01 -6.91
N ASN A 103 12.66 -1.20 -6.92
CA ASN A 103 13.39 -1.74 -8.06
C ASN A 103 12.54 -2.67 -8.94
N ASP A 104 11.26 -2.87 -8.62
CA ASP A 104 10.40 -3.82 -9.34
C ASP A 104 9.72 -3.16 -10.56
N GLU A 105 10.35 -3.28 -11.72
CA GLU A 105 9.88 -2.67 -12.98
C GLU A 105 8.50 -3.15 -13.45
N SER A 106 7.98 -4.26 -12.91
CA SER A 106 6.61 -4.70 -13.22
C SER A 106 5.56 -3.87 -12.48
N MET A 107 5.96 -3.00 -11.54
CA MET A 107 5.05 -2.17 -10.74
C MET A 107 4.90 -0.75 -11.32
N PRO A 108 3.73 -0.11 -11.14
CA PRO A 108 3.50 1.27 -11.56
C PRO A 108 4.60 2.22 -11.08
N ALA A 109 5.01 3.13 -11.98
CA ALA A 109 6.08 4.09 -11.70
C ALA A 109 5.77 4.96 -10.47
N SER A 110 4.50 5.28 -10.23
CA SER A 110 4.04 6.04 -9.06
C SER A 110 4.32 5.32 -7.74
N LEU A 111 4.10 4.00 -7.68
CA LEU A 111 4.40 3.18 -6.49
C LEU A 111 5.90 3.00 -6.28
N ARG A 112 6.67 2.86 -7.37
CA ARG A 112 8.14 2.85 -7.29
C ARG A 112 8.71 4.18 -6.80
N ALA A 113 8.17 5.30 -7.28
CA ALA A 113 8.55 6.63 -6.83
C ALA A 113 8.21 6.83 -5.34
N LEU A 114 7.02 6.41 -4.91
CA LEU A 114 6.62 6.42 -3.51
C LEU A 114 7.57 5.59 -2.63
N ALA A 115 7.97 4.41 -3.10
CA ALA A 115 8.94 3.56 -2.41
C ALA A 115 10.32 4.24 -2.30
N SER A 116 10.80 4.91 -3.36
CA SER A 116 12.02 5.72 -3.31
C SER A 116 11.94 6.80 -2.23
N SER A 117 10.84 7.56 -2.19
CA SER A 117 10.63 8.60 -1.17
C SER A 117 10.60 8.00 0.24
N ALA A 118 9.97 6.85 0.44
CA ALA A 118 9.93 6.18 1.74
C ALA A 118 11.33 5.76 2.22
N VAL A 119 12.18 5.24 1.34
CA VAL A 119 13.57 4.92 1.69
C VAL A 119 14.31 6.18 2.12
N GLN A 120 14.19 7.27 1.35
CA GLN A 120 14.82 8.54 1.71
C GLN A 120 14.34 9.05 3.08
N GLU A 121 13.03 9.01 3.34
CA GLU A 121 12.46 9.43 4.63
C GLU A 121 13.02 8.61 5.80
N THR A 122 13.26 7.31 5.62
CA THR A 122 13.87 6.47 6.68
C THR A 122 15.33 6.78 6.96
N GLU A 123 16.02 7.40 6.00
CA GLU A 123 17.42 7.82 6.14
C GLU A 123 17.52 9.22 6.76
N THR A 124 16.54 10.09 6.52
CA THR A 124 16.58 11.51 6.92
C THR A 124 15.78 11.82 8.17
N HIS A 125 14.77 11.02 8.51
CA HIS A 125 13.84 11.29 9.60
C HIS A 125 13.67 10.10 10.54
N VAL A 126 13.27 10.41 11.77
CA VAL A 126 12.81 9.38 12.71
C VAL A 126 11.42 8.93 12.27
N ILE A 127 11.29 7.62 12.04
CA ILE A 127 10.00 6.99 11.71
C ILE A 127 9.47 6.32 12.98
N TYR A 128 8.30 6.76 13.43
CA TYR A 128 7.67 6.26 14.64
C TYR A 128 7.12 4.84 14.43
N GLU A 129 7.30 3.98 15.43
CA GLU A 129 6.67 2.66 15.47
C GLU A 129 5.14 2.78 15.54
N PRO A 130 4.38 1.75 15.10
CA PRO A 130 2.93 1.75 15.30
C PRO A 130 2.61 1.85 16.79
N ALA A 131 1.54 2.58 17.13
CA ALA A 131 0.97 2.48 18.45
C ALA A 131 0.59 1.01 18.69
N ARG A 132 0.96 0.45 19.85
CA ARG A 132 0.50 -0.87 20.25
C ARG A 132 -0.99 -0.75 20.56
N GLU A 133 -1.83 -1.30 19.68
CA GLU A 133 -3.24 -1.59 19.98
C GLU A 133 -3.35 -2.67 21.06
#